data_AF-A0A452HTG3-F1
#
_entry.id   AF-A0A452HTG3-F1
#
_cell.length_a   1.000
_cell.length_b   1.000
_cell.length_c   1.000
_cell.angle_alpha   90.00
_cell.angle_beta   90.00
_cell.angle_gamma   90.00
#
_symmetry.space_group_name_H-M   'P 1'
#
loop_
_entity.id
_entity.type
_entity.pdbx_description
1 polymer ?
#
loop_
_entity_poly.entity_id
_entity_poly.type
_entity_poly.pdbx_seq_one_letter_code
_entity_poly.pdbx_strand_id
1 'polypeptide(L)'
;MRLYFQHVYTQQEVRELLGRLDLGNRTKIGQKGSSGLSRAVSAFGVVGFVKFLEGYYIVLITKRRKMADIGGHAIYKIEDTNMIYIPNDTVRITHPDEARYLRIFQNVDLSSNFYFSYSYDLSHSLQYNLTILRMPLEILKTETIQTRQESFD
;
A
#
# COMPACT_ATOMS: atom_id res chain seq x y z
N MET A 1 17.78 -19.40 7.52
CA MET A 1 16.44 -19.39 8.14
C MET A 1 16.25 -18.08 8.89
N ARG A 2 15.58 -17.07 8.31
CA ARG A 2 15.28 -15.80 8.98
C ARG A 2 13.76 -15.60 8.96
N LEU A 3 13.10 -16.19 9.96
CA LEU A 3 11.68 -16.00 10.21
C LEU A 3 11.53 -14.66 10.93
N TYR A 4 11.31 -13.57 10.19
CA TYR A 4 10.65 -12.41 10.77
C TYR A 4 9.19 -12.78 10.93
N PHE A 5 8.74 -13.07 12.15
CA PHE A 5 7.32 -13.06 12.46
C PHE A 5 6.83 -11.62 12.23
N GLN A 6 6.26 -11.38 11.06
CA GLN A 6 5.56 -10.16 10.76
C GLN A 6 4.30 -10.15 11.62
N HIS A 7 4.33 -9.40 12.72
CA HIS A 7 3.17 -9.26 13.59
C HIS A 7 2.05 -8.56 12.80
N VAL A 8 1.00 -9.31 12.43
CA VAL A 8 -0.17 -8.76 11.74
C VAL A 8 -1.19 -8.38 12.80
N TYR A 9 -1.40 -7.07 12.97
CA TYR A 9 -2.38 -6.57 13.92
C TYR A 9 -3.79 -7.02 13.56
N THR A 10 -4.50 -7.58 14.53
CA THR A 10 -5.93 -7.82 14.42
C THR A 10 -6.71 -6.51 14.47
N GLN A 11 -7.95 -6.53 13.98
CA GLN A 11 -8.84 -5.36 14.06
C GLN A 11 -9.07 -4.88 15.49
N GLN A 12 -9.02 -5.78 16.48
CA GLN A 12 -9.17 -5.44 17.89
C GLN A 12 -7.93 -4.71 18.41
N GLU A 13 -6.73 -5.22 18.13
CA GLU A 13 -5.48 -4.58 18.53
C GLU A 13 -5.31 -3.21 17.88
N VAL A 14 -5.67 -3.06 16.60
CA VAL A 14 -5.65 -1.76 15.94
C VAL A 14 -6.58 -0.77 16.66
N ARG A 15 -7.82 -1.18 16.97
CA ARG A 15 -8.75 -0.31 17.70
C ARG A 15 -8.24 0.07 19.08
N GLU A 16 -7.69 -0.88 19.83
CA GLU A 16 -7.13 -0.63 21.16
C GLU A 16 -5.94 0.34 21.09
N LEU A 17 -5.02 0.11 20.16
CA LEU A 17 -3.86 0.96 19.96
C LEU A 17 -4.26 2.39 19.57
N LEU A 18 -5.21 2.55 18.64
CA LEU A 18 -5.73 3.85 18.25
C LEU A 18 -6.45 4.55 19.42
N GLY A 19 -7.19 3.80 20.25
CA GLY A 19 -7.84 4.35 21.44
C GLY A 19 -6.84 4.86 22.48
N ARG A 20 -5.76 4.11 22.71
CA ARG A 20 -4.66 4.54 23.61
C ARG A 20 -3.96 5.80 23.09
N LEU A 21 -3.77 5.91 21.78
CA LEU A 21 -3.20 7.12 21.15
C LEU A 21 -4.14 8.32 21.23
N ASP A 22 -5.45 8.14 21.01
CA ASP A 22 -6.42 9.22 21.16
C ASP A 22 -6.40 9.81 22.57
N LEU A 23 -6.39 8.94 23.60
CA LEU A 23 -6.31 9.36 25.00
C LEU A 23 -5.02 10.10 25.31
N GLY A 24 -3.87 9.61 24.82
CA GLY A 24 -2.57 10.28 24.99
C GLY A 24 -2.47 11.64 24.32
N ASN A 25 -3.15 11.83 23.17
CA ASN A 25 -3.14 13.08 22.42
C ASN A 25 -4.11 14.14 22.96
N ARG A 26 -5.03 13.79 23.87
CA ARG A 26 -5.92 14.72 24.57
C ARG A 26 -5.19 15.42 25.72
N THR A 27 -4.10 16.13 25.44
CA THR A 27 -3.39 16.91 26.45
C THR A 27 -3.71 18.39 26.32
N LYS A 28 -4.67 18.84 27.14
CA LYS A 28 -4.80 20.13 27.85
C LYS A 28 -6.28 20.48 28.03
N ILE A 29 -6.72 20.47 29.29
CA ILE A 29 -7.98 21.04 29.77
C ILE A 29 -7.98 22.51 29.37
N GLY A 30 -8.64 22.87 28.26
CA GLY A 30 -8.76 24.27 27.83
C GLY A 30 -8.85 24.52 26.32
N GLN A 31 -8.36 23.62 25.45
CA GLN A 31 -8.49 23.82 23.99
C GLN A 31 -9.71 23.06 23.44
N LYS A 32 -10.86 23.76 23.38
CA LYS A 32 -12.06 23.34 22.64
C LYS A 32 -11.79 23.45 21.12
N GLY A 33 -11.01 22.53 20.59
CA GLY A 33 -10.78 22.40 19.15
C GLY A 33 -9.66 21.40 18.85
N SER A 34 -10.02 20.24 18.30
CA SER A 34 -9.10 19.24 17.74
C SER A 34 -8.07 18.59 18.69
N SER A 35 -8.38 18.37 19.97
CA SER A 35 -7.52 17.56 20.85
C SER A 35 -7.89 16.07 20.73
N GLY A 36 -7.07 15.27 20.03
CA GLY A 36 -7.26 13.82 19.87
C GLY A 36 -6.69 13.25 18.57
N LEU A 37 -6.83 11.95 18.37
CA LEU A 37 -6.51 11.26 17.13
C LEU A 37 -7.72 11.30 16.18
N SER A 38 -7.63 12.06 15.09
CA SER A 38 -8.66 12.10 14.05
C SER A 38 -8.30 11.20 12.88
N ARG A 39 -9.30 10.51 12.32
CA ARG A 39 -9.14 9.78 11.06
C ARG A 39 -8.91 10.77 9.91
N ALA A 40 -7.73 10.71 9.30
CA ALA A 40 -7.40 11.56 8.16
C ALA A 40 -8.16 11.13 6.88
N VAL A 41 -8.05 9.85 6.50
CA VAL A 41 -8.60 9.35 5.23
C VAL A 41 -8.84 7.84 5.24
N SER A 42 -9.81 7.37 4.45
CA SER A 42 -9.98 5.96 4.09
C SER A 42 -9.30 5.71 2.75
N ALA A 43 -8.49 4.67 2.64
CA ALA A 43 -7.89 4.28 1.36
C ALA A 43 -7.98 2.78 1.14
N PHE A 44 -8.07 2.39 -0.13
CA PHE A 44 -8.01 1.01 -0.61
C PHE A 44 -6.57 0.57 -0.93
N GLY A 45 -5.64 1.51 -1.08
CA GLY A 45 -4.25 1.23 -1.36
C GLY A 45 -3.40 2.49 -1.35
N VAL A 46 -2.10 2.31 -1.14
CA VAL A 46 -1.09 3.36 -1.30
C VAL A 46 -0.46 3.15 -2.67
N VAL A 47 -0.55 4.15 -3.54
CA VAL A 47 0.12 4.10 -4.85
C VAL A 47 1.62 4.33 -4.66
N GLY A 48 1.97 5.32 -3.84
CA GLY A 48 3.36 5.64 -3.55
C GLY A 48 3.55 6.99 -2.89
N PHE A 49 4.80 7.43 -2.87
CA PHE A 49 5.23 8.70 -2.31
C PHE A 49 5.99 9.50 -3.37
N VAL A 50 5.77 10.80 -3.41
CA VAL A 50 6.44 11.71 -4.33
C VAL A 50 6.98 12.89 -3.55
N LYS A 51 8.25 13.23 -3.78
CA LYS A 51 8.89 14.40 -3.18
C LYS A 51 8.88 15.54 -4.19
N PHE A 52 8.26 16.66 -3.81
CA PHE A 52 8.39 17.93 -4.52
C PHE A 52 9.34 18.86 -3.75
N LEU A 53 9.23 20.17 -3.96
CA LEU A 53 10.17 21.13 -3.43
C LEU A 53 9.91 21.40 -1.95
N GLU A 54 8.65 21.39 -1.54
CA GLU A 54 8.26 21.65 -0.15
C GLU A 54 8.23 20.39 0.72
N GLY A 55 8.22 19.19 0.12
CA GLY A 55 8.27 17.94 0.86
C GLY A 55 7.62 16.73 0.18
N TYR A 56 7.30 15.73 1.00
CA TYR A 56 6.73 14.47 0.56
C TYR A 56 5.21 14.51 0.57
N TYR A 57 4.63 13.94 -0.47
CA TYR A 57 3.20 13.67 -0.60
C TYR A 57 2.99 12.16 -0.72
N ILE A 58 1.93 11.67 -0.10
CA ILE A 58 1.44 10.30 -0.28
C ILE A 58 0.27 10.30 -1.27
N VAL A 59 0.27 9.37 -2.21
CA VAL A 59 -0.83 9.17 -3.17
C VAL A 59 -1.61 7.94 -2.79
N LEU A 60 -2.91 8.11 -2.55
CA LEU A 60 -3.81 7.10 -2.00
C LEU A 60 -4.95 6.81 -2.97
N ILE A 61 -5.35 5.54 -3.08
CA ILE A 61 -6.55 5.13 -3.78
C ILE A 61 -7.74 5.28 -2.83
N THR A 62 -8.64 6.22 -3.06
CA THR A 62 -9.79 6.50 -2.18
C THR A 62 -11.08 5.85 -2.66
N LYS A 63 -11.19 5.59 -3.97
CA LYS A 63 -12.29 4.81 -4.55
C LYS A 63 -11.78 3.83 -5.59
N ARG A 64 -12.46 2.68 -5.66
CA ARG A 64 -12.19 1.64 -6.63
C ARG A 64 -13.49 0.95 -7.02
N ARG A 65 -13.53 0.39 -8.23
CA ARG A 65 -14.64 -0.46 -8.71
C ARG A 65 -14.12 -1.80 -9.19
N LYS A 66 -14.76 -2.90 -8.79
CA LYS A 66 -14.44 -4.24 -9.32
C LYS A 66 -14.86 -4.26 -10.80
N MET A 67 -13.93 -4.59 -11.70
CA MET A 67 -14.20 -4.64 -13.13
C MET A 67 -14.18 -6.04 -13.72
N ALA A 68 -13.40 -6.94 -13.13
CA ALA A 68 -13.34 -8.32 -13.58
C ALA A 68 -12.97 -9.26 -12.43
N ASP A 69 -13.08 -10.55 -12.72
CA ASP A 69 -12.61 -11.66 -11.90
C ASP A 69 -11.92 -12.66 -12.82
N ILE A 70 -10.66 -13.00 -12.53
CA ILE A 70 -9.88 -13.96 -13.32
C ILE A 70 -9.35 -15.02 -12.36
N GLY A 71 -9.84 -16.26 -12.47
CA GLY A 71 -9.38 -17.37 -11.64
C GLY A 71 -9.55 -17.14 -10.13
N GLY A 72 -10.59 -16.40 -9.71
CA GLY A 72 -10.80 -16.02 -8.30
C GLY A 72 -10.07 -14.75 -7.87
N HIS A 73 -9.27 -14.13 -8.75
CA HIS A 73 -8.61 -12.87 -8.49
C HIS A 73 -9.46 -11.70 -9.00
N ALA A 74 -9.94 -10.89 -8.06
CA ALA A 74 -10.68 -9.68 -8.38
C ALA A 74 -9.75 -8.59 -8.93
N ILE A 75 -10.14 -7.98 -10.05
CA ILE A 75 -9.45 -6.85 -10.67
C ILE A 75 -10.26 -5.59 -10.40
N TYR A 76 -9.60 -4.57 -9.89
CA TYR A 76 -10.20 -3.29 -9.54
C TYR A 76 -9.64 -2.18 -10.41
N LYS A 77 -10.53 -1.31 -10.89
CA LYS A 77 -10.17 -0.01 -11.46
C LYS A 77 -10.10 1.03 -10.36
N ILE A 78 -9.08 1.88 -10.41
CA ILE A 78 -9.00 3.09 -9.58
C ILE A 78 -10.04 4.07 -10.09
N GLU A 79 -10.94 4.53 -9.21
CA GLU A 79 -11.95 5.54 -9.57
C GLU A 79 -11.61 6.92 -9.01
N ASP A 80 -10.89 6.97 -7.90
CA ASP A 80 -10.54 8.23 -7.25
C ASP A 80 -9.25 8.06 -6.47
N THR A 81 -8.46 9.12 -6.46
CA THR A 81 -7.20 9.19 -5.71
C THR A 81 -7.12 10.48 -4.93
N ASN A 82 -6.38 10.46 -3.83
CA ASN A 82 -6.12 11.65 -3.05
C ASN A 82 -4.62 11.74 -2.76
N MET A 83 -4.09 12.96 -2.84
CA MET A 83 -2.68 13.25 -2.59
C MET A 83 -2.56 14.14 -1.36
N ILE A 84 -1.89 13.65 -0.32
CA ILE A 84 -1.82 14.30 1.00
C ILE A 84 -0.38 14.67 1.31
N TYR A 85 -0.15 15.92 1.70
CA TYR A 85 1.14 16.39 2.21
C TYR A 85 1.42 15.76 3.58
N ILE A 86 2.62 15.21 3.76
CA ILE A 86 2.98 14.45 4.97
C ILE A 86 3.61 15.31 6.06
N PRO A 87 4.57 16.21 5.76
CA PRO A 87 5.19 17.02 6.80
C PRO A 87 4.19 17.93 7.51
N ASN A 88 4.52 18.31 8.74
CA ASN A 88 3.73 19.29 9.49
C ASN A 88 3.86 20.67 8.83
N ASP A 89 2.75 21.39 8.65
CA ASP A 89 2.73 22.74 8.11
C ASP A 89 3.65 23.71 8.88
N THR A 90 3.90 23.47 10.19
CA THR A 90 4.80 24.32 10.99
C THR A 90 6.26 24.27 10.56
N VAL A 91 6.69 23.22 9.86
CA VAL A 91 8.06 23.06 9.34
C VAL A 91 8.13 23.19 7.82
N ARG A 92 7.01 23.55 7.18
CA ARG A 92 6.92 23.67 5.73
C ARG A 92 7.71 24.88 5.26
N ILE A 93 8.67 24.64 4.36
CA ILE A 93 9.40 25.68 3.66
C ILE A 93 8.70 25.92 2.33
N THR A 94 8.09 27.08 2.15
CA THR A 94 7.33 27.41 0.94
C THR A 94 8.25 27.60 -0.27
N HIS A 95 7.85 27.09 -1.43
CA HIS A 95 8.56 27.26 -2.70
C HIS A 95 7.59 27.72 -3.80
N PRO A 96 7.90 28.80 -4.55
CA PRO A 96 6.98 29.39 -5.54
C PRO A 96 6.54 28.41 -6.64
N ASP A 97 7.43 27.49 -7.03
CA ASP A 97 7.13 26.49 -8.07
C ASP A 97 6.37 25.23 -7.58
N GLU A 98 6.12 25.06 -6.27
CA GLU A 98 5.48 23.84 -5.75
C GLU A 98 4.14 23.54 -6.45
N ALA A 99 3.26 24.54 -6.53
CA ALA A 99 1.95 24.40 -7.17
C ALA A 99 2.06 24.01 -8.65
N ARG A 100 3.13 24.42 -9.34
CA ARG A 100 3.38 24.04 -10.73
C ARG A 100 3.73 22.55 -10.84
N TYR A 101 4.61 22.04 -9.99
CA TYR A 101 4.96 20.62 -9.98
C TYR A 101 3.76 19.74 -9.61
N LEU A 102 2.95 20.15 -8.63
CA LEU A 102 1.72 19.44 -8.26
C LEU A 102 0.77 19.32 -9.45
N ARG A 103 0.53 20.42 -10.18
CA ARG A 103 -0.32 20.40 -11.38
C ARG A 103 0.22 19.48 -12.48
N ILE A 104 1.53 19.55 -12.76
CA ILE A 104 2.16 18.68 -13.76
C ILE A 104 1.97 17.22 -13.40
N PHE A 105 2.15 16.86 -12.12
CA PHE A 105 1.94 15.50 -11.67
C PHE A 105 0.46 15.07 -11.75
N GLN A 106 -0.46 15.96 -11.36
CA GLN A 106 -1.91 15.71 -11.41
C GLN A 106 -2.48 15.63 -12.83
N ASN A 107 -1.75 16.07 -13.86
CA ASN A 107 -2.15 15.85 -15.25
C ASN A 107 -2.16 14.36 -15.62
N VAL A 108 -1.43 13.51 -14.87
CA VAL A 108 -1.53 12.06 -15.00
C VAL A 108 -2.79 11.60 -14.28
N ASP A 109 -3.85 11.32 -15.05
CA ASP A 109 -5.11 10.86 -14.48
C ASP A 109 -5.03 9.37 -14.08
N LEU A 110 -4.77 9.16 -12.79
CA LEU A 110 -4.76 7.83 -12.18
C LEU A 110 -6.14 7.15 -12.18
N SER A 111 -7.24 7.88 -12.38
CA SER A 111 -8.60 7.31 -12.43
C SER A 111 -9.01 6.81 -13.81
N SER A 112 -8.33 7.25 -14.87
CA SER A 112 -8.73 6.95 -16.24
C SER A 112 -8.54 5.47 -16.58
N ASN A 113 -7.34 4.89 -16.36
CA ASN A 113 -6.98 3.55 -16.87
C ASN A 113 -6.06 2.74 -15.96
N PHE A 114 -6.02 3.01 -14.65
CA PHE A 114 -5.20 2.23 -13.74
C PHE A 114 -6.01 1.12 -13.07
N TYR A 115 -5.43 -0.07 -13.08
CA TYR A 115 -6.02 -1.28 -12.55
C TYR A 115 -5.04 -1.98 -11.61
N PHE A 116 -5.58 -2.65 -10.61
CA PHE A 116 -4.79 -3.45 -9.69
C PHE A 116 -5.59 -4.65 -9.19
N SER A 117 -4.89 -5.66 -8.72
CA SER A 117 -5.45 -6.74 -7.91
C SER A 117 -4.58 -6.89 -6.67
N TYR A 118 -5.20 -7.22 -5.54
CA TYR A 118 -4.46 -7.50 -4.30
C TYR A 118 -3.76 -8.86 -4.32
N SER A 119 -4.23 -9.76 -5.18
CA SER A 119 -3.87 -11.18 -5.16
C SER A 119 -3.23 -11.66 -6.47
N TYR A 120 -3.13 -10.79 -7.47
CA TYR A 120 -2.64 -11.15 -8.79
C TYR A 120 -1.84 -9.99 -9.39
N ASP A 121 -0.67 -10.30 -9.95
CA ASP A 121 0.17 -9.29 -10.59
C ASP A 121 -0.29 -9.03 -12.03
N LEU A 122 -0.93 -7.87 -12.22
CA LEU A 122 -1.42 -7.42 -13.53
C LEU A 122 -0.34 -6.78 -14.40
N SER A 123 0.86 -6.51 -13.87
CA SER A 123 1.96 -5.96 -14.66
C SER A 123 2.58 -6.98 -15.62
N HIS A 124 2.29 -8.27 -15.39
CA HIS A 124 2.79 -9.39 -16.18
C HIS A 124 1.67 -10.14 -16.90
N SER A 125 2.03 -10.78 -18.03
CA SER A 125 1.13 -11.68 -18.74
C SER A 125 0.87 -12.96 -17.94
N LEU A 126 -0.25 -13.63 -18.24
CA LEU A 126 -0.57 -14.92 -17.61
C LEU A 126 0.55 -15.95 -17.81
N GLN A 127 1.13 -16.01 -19.02
CA GLN A 127 2.23 -16.93 -19.32
C GLN A 127 3.41 -16.69 -18.37
N TYR A 128 3.78 -15.44 -18.11
CA TYR A 128 4.87 -15.11 -17.21
C TYR A 128 4.55 -15.49 -15.75
N ASN A 129 3.35 -15.15 -15.27
CA ASN A 129 2.94 -15.50 -13.90
C ASN A 129 2.91 -17.02 -13.68
N LEU A 130 2.56 -17.81 -14.70
CA LEU A 130 2.61 -19.27 -14.63
C LEU A 130 4.04 -19.83 -14.61
N THR A 131 5.01 -19.15 -15.24
CA THR A 131 6.42 -19.58 -15.15
C THR A 131 7.02 -19.35 -13.78
N ILE A 132 6.63 -18.28 -13.09
CA ILE A 132 7.04 -18.04 -11.69
C ILE A 132 6.51 -19.14 -10.78
N LEU A 133 5.28 -19.62 -11.01
CA LEU A 133 4.72 -20.75 -10.26
C LEU A 133 5.39 -22.10 -10.57
N ARG A 134 6.01 -22.25 -11.75
CA ARG A 134 6.72 -23.48 -12.14
C ARG A 134 8.11 -23.59 -11.52
N MET A 135 8.80 -22.47 -11.28
CA MET A 135 10.14 -22.46 -10.69
C MET A 135 10.21 -23.16 -9.31
N PRO A 136 9.30 -22.91 -8.35
CA PRO A 136 9.28 -23.63 -7.07
C PRO A 136 9.09 -25.14 -7.21
N LEU A 137 8.32 -25.59 -8.21
CA LEU A 137 7.96 -26.99 -8.41
C LEU A 137 9.10 -27.82 -9.02
N GLU A 138 9.89 -27.25 -9.93
CA GLU A 138 11.03 -27.96 -10.52
C GLU A 138 12.22 -28.06 -9.55
N ILE A 139 12.43 -27.06 -8.69
CA ILE A 139 13.43 -27.13 -7.61
C ILE A 139 13.07 -28.24 -6.62
N LEU A 140 11.80 -28.35 -6.23
CA LEU A 140 11.32 -29.40 -5.32
C LEU A 140 11.44 -30.81 -5.91
N LYS A 141 11.20 -30.97 -7.22
CA LYS A 141 11.39 -32.26 -7.91
C LYS A 141 12.87 -32.66 -7.96
N THR A 142 13.77 -31.70 -8.14
CA THR A 142 15.21 -31.96 -8.26
C THR A 142 15.78 -32.45 -6.91
N GLU A 143 15.35 -31.87 -5.80
CA GLU A 143 15.71 -32.32 -4.46
C GLU A 143 15.17 -33.73 -4.16
N THR A 144 13.92 -34.03 -4.51
CA THR A 144 13.29 -35.35 -4.25
C THR A 144 13.98 -36.49 -5.02
N ILE A 145 14.56 -36.20 -6.20
CA ILE A 145 15.31 -37.18 -6.99
C ILE A 145 16.71 -37.41 -6.40
N GLN A 146 17.37 -36.37 -5.89
CA GLN A 146 18.67 -36.51 -5.22
C GLN A 146 18.56 -37.26 -3.88
N THR A 147 17.53 -37.02 -3.07
CA THR A 147 17.36 -37.72 -1.78
C THR A 147 17.05 -39.21 -1.93
N ARG A 148 16.45 -39.65 -3.05
CA ARG A 148 16.24 -41.09 -3.32
C ARG A 148 17.51 -41.81 -3.77
N GLN A 149 18.47 -41.10 -4.36
CA GLN A 149 19.71 -41.69 -4.83
C GLN A 149 20.73 -41.90 -3.69
N GLU A 150 20.71 -41.07 -2.65
CA GLU A 150 21.60 -41.19 -1.47
C GLU A 150 21.07 -42.15 -0.38
N SER A 151 19.89 -42.75 -0.57
CA SER A 151 19.26 -43.65 0.41
C SER A 151 19.46 -45.15 0.13
N PHE A 152 20.30 -45.49 -0.85
CA PHE A 152 20.61 -46.88 -1.26
C PHE A 152 22.11 -47.21 -1.26
N ASP A 153 22.92 -46.47 -0.50
CA ASP A 153 24.27 -46.87 -0.09
C ASP A 153 24.33 -47.14 1.41
#